data_AF-A0A954M1J4-F1
#
_entry.id   AF-A0A954M1J4-F1
#
_cell.length_a   1.000
_cell.length_b   1.000
_cell.length_c   1.000
_cell.angle_alpha   90.00
_cell.angle_beta   90.00
_cell.angle_gamma   90.00
#
_symmetry.space_group_name_H-M   'P 1'
#
loop_
_entity.id
_entity.type
_entity.pdbx_description
1 polymer ?
#
loop_
_entity_poly.entity_id
_entity_poly.type
_entity_poly.pdbx_seq_one_letter_code
_entity_poly.pdbx_strand_id
1 'polypeptide(L)' 'HQSARGTNGQVFKAWVEQHLVRELTAGDIVVMDNLSSHKVSGVVDAIAAVGASVRYLPPYSPDLNPI' A
#
# COMPACT_ATOMS: atom_id res chain seq x y z
N HIS A 1 -14.94 -16.01 14.50
CA HIS A 1 -13.75 -16.77 14.04
C HIS A 1 -12.78 -15.81 13.35
N GLN A 2 -11.65 -15.54 14.00
CA GLN A 2 -10.57 -14.66 13.54
C GLN A 2 -9.44 -15.54 12.98
N SER A 3 -9.11 -15.45 11.68
CA SER A 3 -7.92 -16.16 11.13
C SER A 3 -7.54 -15.80 9.68
N ALA A 4 -7.76 -14.56 9.20
CA ALA A 4 -7.33 -14.17 7.83
C ALA A 4 -6.68 -12.78 7.66
N ARG A 5 -6.51 -11.98 8.72
CA ARG A 5 -5.99 -10.59 8.59
C ARG A 5 -4.47 -10.43 8.75
N GLY A 6 -3.79 -11.36 9.41
CA GLY A 6 -2.35 -11.24 9.72
C GLY A 6 -1.42 -11.48 8.52
N THR A 7 -1.74 -12.47 7.68
CA THR A 7 -0.87 -12.89 6.58
C THR A 7 -0.86 -11.87 5.43
N ASN A 8 -2.02 -11.34 5.03
CA ASN A 8 -2.09 -10.47 3.85
C ASN A 8 -1.29 -9.18 4.03
N GLY A 9 -1.35 -8.55 5.21
CA GLY A 9 -0.60 -7.33 5.50
C GLY A 9 0.92 -7.55 5.59
N GLN A 10 1.36 -8.65 6.20
CA GLN A 10 2.78 -8.99 6.30
C GLN A 10 3.37 -9.38 4.94
N VAL A 11 2.64 -10.17 4.15
CA VAL A 11 3.04 -10.55 2.79
C VAL A 11 3.13 -9.30 1.90
N PHE A 12 2.16 -8.39 2.00
CA PHE A 12 2.20 -7.13 1.26
C PHE A 12 3.42 -6.29 1.64
N LYS A 13 3.70 -6.13 2.94
CA LYS A 13 4.90 -5.42 3.42
C LYS A 13 6.18 -6.05 2.89
N ALA A 14 6.32 -7.38 2.99
CA ALA A 14 7.49 -8.08 2.49
C ALA A 14 7.66 -7.89 0.97
N TRP A 15 6.57 -7.93 0.21
CA TRP A 15 6.61 -7.66 -1.22
C TRP A 15 7.07 -6.23 -1.53
N VAL A 16 6.60 -5.22 -0.79
CA VAL A 16 7.05 -3.83 -0.94
C VAL A 16 8.55 -3.72 -0.70
N GLU A 17 9.04 -4.25 0.42
CA GLU A 17 10.45 -4.16 0.82
C GLU A 17 11.39 -4.91 -0.14
N GLN A 18 10.94 -6.05 -0.68
CA GLN A 18 11.79 -6.92 -1.50
C GLN A 18 11.74 -6.61 -2.99
N HIS A 19 10.62 -6.07 -3.48
CA HIS A 19 10.37 -5.89 -4.91
C HIS A 19 10.11 -4.44 -5.25
N LEU A 20 9.00 -3.86 -4.75
CA LEU A 20 8.56 -2.53 -5.18
C LEU A 20 9.62 -1.47 -5.00
N VAL A 21 10.25 -1.41 -3.82
CA VAL A 21 11.25 -0.37 -3.50
C VAL A 21 12.44 -0.37 -4.47
N ARG A 22 12.78 -1.51 -5.08
CA ARG A 22 13.89 -1.62 -6.06
C ARG A 22 13.56 -1.01 -7.42
N GLU A 23 12.27 -0.88 -7.73
CA GLU A 23 11.77 -0.32 -8.98
C GLU A 23 11.48 1.18 -8.87
N LEU A 24 11.58 1.76 -7.68
CA LEU A 24 11.28 3.16 -7.43
C LEU A 24 12.53 4.03 -7.52
N THR A 25 12.31 5.27 -7.94
CA THR A 25 13.27 6.35 -7.93
C THR A 25 12.77 7.54 -7.11
N ALA A 26 13.69 8.39 -6.69
CA ALA A 26 13.34 9.57 -5.92
C ALA A 26 12.39 10.48 -6.73
N GLY A 27 11.27 10.88 -6.11
CA GLY A 27 10.21 11.65 -6.75
C GLY A 27 9.03 10.83 -7.25
N ASP A 28 9.14 9.50 -7.32
CA ASP A 28 8.02 8.65 -7.72
C ASP A 28 6.86 8.72 -6.71
N ILE A 29 5.65 8.51 -7.23
CA ILE A 29 4.41 8.48 -6.44
C ILE A 29 3.80 7.09 -6.55
N VAL A 30 3.79 6.36 -5.43
CA VAL A 30 3.09 5.09 -5.30
C VAL A 30 1.63 5.37 -4.98
N VAL A 31 0.74 5.02 -5.90
CA VAL A 31 -0.71 5.11 -5.70
C VAL A 31 -1.21 3.81 -5.08
N MET A 32 -1.82 3.91 -3.90
CA MET A 32 -2.35 2.76 -3.14
C MET A 32 -3.86 2.82 -3.02
N ASP A 33 -4.52 1.66 -3.11
CA ASP A 33 -5.93 1.54 -2.71
C ASP A 33 -6.09 1.86 -1.21
N ASN A 34 -7.25 2.39 -0.82
CA ASN A 34 -7.60 2.76 0.55
C ASN A 34 -8.04 1.58 1.44
N LEU A 35 -7.93 0.33 0.98
CA LEU A 35 -8.15 -0.87 1.81
C LEU A 35 -7.30 -0.83 3.09
N SER A 36 -7.88 -1.24 4.22
CA SER A 36 -7.16 -1.31 5.50
C SER A 36 -5.94 -2.24 5.46
N SER A 37 -5.92 -3.22 4.55
CA SER A 37 -4.79 -4.12 4.32
C SER A 37 -3.57 -3.45 3.67
N HIS A 38 -3.72 -2.26 3.09
CA HIS A 38 -2.60 -1.47 2.55
C HIS A 38 -2.08 -0.43 3.55
N LYS A 39 -2.74 -0.27 4.70
CA LYS A 39 -2.33 0.61 5.79
C LYS A 39 -1.52 -0.16 6.84
N VAL A 40 -0.48 -0.87 6.38
CA VAL A 40 0.40 -1.67 7.24
C VAL A 40 1.59 -0.82 7.68
N SER A 41 1.92 -0.88 8.98
CA SER A 41 3.07 -0.16 9.54
C SER A 41 4.37 -0.49 8.80
N GLY A 42 5.14 0.53 8.45
CA GLY A 42 6.45 0.40 7.79
C GLY A 42 6.42 0.38 6.26
N VAL A 43 5.25 0.21 5.61
CA VAL A 43 5.16 0.28 4.14
C VAL A 43 5.49 1.68 3.62
N VAL A 44 4.93 2.71 4.25
CA VAL A 44 5.18 4.11 3.88
C VAL A 44 6.64 4.47 4.13
N ASP A 45 7.22 4.02 5.24
CA ASP A 45 8.62 4.28 5.59
C ASP A 45 9.58 3.65 4.59
N ALA A 46 9.31 2.41 4.17
CA ALA A 46 10.11 1.71 3.16
C ALA A 46 10.12 2.44 1.81
N ILE A 47 8.97 3.00 1.40
CA ILE A 47 8.85 3.80 0.16
C ILE A 47 9.52 5.16 0.32
N ALA A 48 9.35 5.82 1.47
CA ALA A 48 9.98 7.11 1.75
C ALA A 48 11.52 7.01 1.81
N ALA A 49 12.06 5.87 2.24
CA ALA A 49 13.50 5.63 2.34
C ALA A 49 14.23 5.72 0.98
N VAL A 50 13.53 5.52 -0.15
CA VAL A 50 14.09 5.71 -1.50
C VAL A 50 13.73 7.05 -2.13
N GLY A 51 13.15 7.98 -1.35
CA GLY A 51 12.76 9.31 -1.81
C GLY A 51 11.46 9.33 -2.62
N ALA A 52 10.68 8.25 -2.60
CA ALA A 52 9.35 8.18 -3.19
C ALA A 52 8.26 8.56 -2.16
N SER A 53 7.03 8.76 -2.62
CA SER A 53 5.90 9.14 -1.75
C SER A 53 4.67 8.28 -2.01
N VAL A 54 3.76 8.24 -1.04
CA VAL A 54 2.51 7.45 -1.13
C VAL A 54 1.30 8.38 -1.27
N ARG A 55 0.40 8.05 -2.20
CA ARG A 55 -0.93 8.64 -2.32
C ARG A 55 -1.99 7.56 -2.26
N TYR A 56 -2.89 7.66 -1.29
CA TYR A 56 -4.05 6.78 -1.24
C TYR A 56 -5.15 7.29 -2.17
N LEU A 57 -5.79 6.38 -2.88
CA LEU A 57 -7.04 6.67 -3.56
C LEU A 57 -8.08 7.14 -2.54
N PRO A 58 -9.01 8.03 -2.91
CA PRO A 58 -10.16 8.34 -2.07
C PRO A 58 -10.89 7.03 -1.71
N PRO A 59 -11.55 6.96 -0.54
CA PRO A 59 -12.41 5.82 -0.22
C PRO A 59 -13.36 5.56 -1.40
N TYR A 60 -13.52 4.28 -1.75
CA TYR A 60 -14.50 3.87 -2.75
C TYR A 60 -15.83 4.57 -2.41
N SER A 61 -16.29 5.44 -3.32
CA SER A 61 -17.58 6.09 -3.21
C SER A 61 -18.57 5.18 -3.94
N PRO A 62 -19.36 4.35 -3.23
CA PRO A 62 -20.33 3.47 -3.88
C PRO A 62 -21.33 4.24 -4.77
N ASP A 63 -21.48 5.54 -4.53
CA ASP A 63 -22.29 6.46 -5.34
C ASP A 63 -21.83 6.61 -6.81
N LEU A 64 -20.60 6.18 -7.17
CA LEU A 64 -20.06 6.27 -8.54
C LEU A 64 -20.00 4.92 -9.27
N ASN A 65 -20.64 3.87 -8.74
CA ASN A 65 -20.73 2.59 -9.43
C ASN A 65 -22.16 2.01 -9.32
N PRO A 66 -23.06 2.35 -10.26
CA PRO A 66 -24.34 1.65 -10.34
C PRO A 66 -24.06 0.24 -10.88
N ILE A 67 -24.04 -0.75 -9.98
CA ILE A 67 -24.21 -2.17 -10.34
C ILE A 67 -25.67 -2.43 -10.67
#